data_AF-A0A8I1MC22-F1
#
_entry.id   AF-A0A8I1MC22-F1
#
_cell.length_a   1.000
_cell.length_b   1.000
_cell.length_c   1.000
_cell.angle_alpha   90.00
_cell.angle_beta   90.00
_cell.angle_gamma   90.00
#
_symmetry.space_group_name_H-M   'P 1'
#
loop_
_entity.id
_entity.type
_entity.pdbx_description
1 polymer ?
#
loop_
_entity_poly.entity_id
_entity_poly.type
_entity_poly.pdbx_seq_one_letter_code
_entity_poly.pdbx_strand_id
1 'polypeptide(L)' 'MGTLRGEMEKWNKLNHVLNEKDTRETEQPPKRKKKETFSERELRELMGTNRSTYHRSRGAIRQK' A
#
# COMPACT_ATOMS: atom_id res chain seq x y z
N MET A 1 51.30 25.27 -10.00
CA MET A 1 51.27 25.10 -8.53
C MET A 1 49.82 24.92 -8.13
N GLY A 2 49.44 23.74 -7.61
CA GLY A 2 48.10 23.52 -7.07
C GLY A 2 47.96 24.32 -5.78
N THR A 3 47.05 25.28 -5.74
CA THR A 3 46.75 26.03 -4.52
C THR A 3 45.72 25.26 -3.71
N LEU A 4 45.80 25.34 -2.38
CA LEU A 4 44.82 24.73 -1.46
C LEU A 4 43.38 25.09 -1.86
N ARG A 5 43.17 26.34 -2.31
CA ARG A 5 41.88 26.83 -2.80
C ARG A 5 41.38 26.06 -4.03
N GLY A 6 42.26 25.77 -4.99
CA GLY A 6 41.91 25.01 -6.18
C GLY A 6 41.58 23.54 -5.90
N GLU A 7 42.16 22.95 -4.85
CA GLU A 7 41.80 21.60 -4.41
C GLU A 7 40.44 21.59 -3.70
N MET A 8 40.16 22.59 -2.87
CA MET A 8 38.86 22.77 -2.22
C MET A 8 37.71 22.98 -3.22
N GLU A 9 37.94 23.78 -4.27
CA GLU A 9 36.95 23.99 -5.34
C GLU A 9 36.64 22.70 -6.12
N LYS A 10 37.67 21.89 -6.40
CA LYS A 10 37.50 20.57 -7.03
C LYS A 10 36.70 19.61 -6.14
N TRP A 11 37.01 19.57 -4.84
CA TRP A 11 36.31 18.73 -3.87
C TRP A 11 34.84 19.15 -3.73
N ASN A 12 34.56 20.45 -3.61
CA ASN A 12 33.20 20.97 -3.55
C ASN A 12 32.38 20.63 -4.81
N LYS A 13 32.99 20.74 -6.00
CA LYS A 13 32.32 20.42 -7.27
C LYS A 13 32.00 18.93 -7.39
N LEU A 14 32.92 18.05 -6.95
CA LEU A 14 32.70 16.61 -6.94
C LEU A 14 31.60 16.20 -5.95
N ASN A 15 31.59 16.77 -4.75
CA ASN A 15 30.57 16.48 -3.75
C ASN A 15 29.20 17.03 -4.09
N HIS A 16 29.11 18.20 -4.74
CA HIS A 16 27.84 18.71 -5.23
C HIS A 16 27.21 17.75 -6.25
N VAL A 17 28.02 17.18 -7.15
CA VAL A 17 27.57 16.20 -8.16
C VAL A 17 27.20 14.85 -7.52
N LEU A 18 27.83 14.45 -6.41
CA LEU A 18 27.48 13.23 -5.69
C LEU A 18 26.17 13.41 -4.90
N ASN A 19 26.03 14.51 -4.16
CA ASN A 19 24.82 14.81 -3.38
C ASN A 19 23.57 15.03 -4.28
N GLU A 20 23.75 15.59 -5.48
CA GLU A 20 22.68 15.70 -6.47
C GLU A 20 22.25 14.35 -7.06
N LYS A 21 23.13 13.34 -7.07
CA LYS A 21 22.81 12.02 -7.61
C LYS A 21 22.06 11.18 -6.59
N ASP A 22 22.45 11.27 -5.32
CA ASP A 22 21.80 10.54 -4.22
C ASP A 22 20.36 11.03 -3.98
N THR A 23 20.05 12.27 -4.33
CA THR A 23 18.69 12.86 -4.23
C THR A 23 17.81 12.61 -5.46
N ARG A 24 18.39 12.10 -6.56
CA ARG A 24 17.66 11.79 -7.81
C ARG A 24 17.19 10.35 -7.91
N GLU A 25 17.50 9.52 -6.93
CA GLU A 25 16.71 8.31 -6.68
C GLU A 25 15.36 8.76 -6.12
N THR A 26 14.51 9.30 -7.00
CA THR A 26 13.12 9.59 -6.71
C THR A 26 12.51 8.35 -6.11
N GLU A 27 12.25 8.39 -4.81
CA GLU A 27 11.50 7.39 -4.07
C GLU A 27 10.19 7.18 -4.84
N GLN A 28 10.09 6.10 -5.61
CA GLN A 28 8.85 5.80 -6.29
C GLN A 28 7.80 5.62 -5.21
N PRO A 29 6.66 6.32 -5.29
CA PRO A 29 5.62 6.16 -4.28
C PRO A 29 5.27 4.67 -4.21
N PRO A 30 5.15 4.10 -3.00
CA PRO A 30 4.92 2.68 -2.85
C PRO A 30 3.68 2.28 -3.65
N LYS A 31 3.81 1.25 -4.49
CA LYS A 31 2.70 0.73 -5.29
C LYS A 31 1.52 0.43 -4.37
N ARG A 32 0.37 1.05 -4.62
CA ARG A 32 -0.85 0.81 -3.83
C ARG A 32 -1.18 -0.68 -3.90
N LYS A 33 -1.14 -1.36 -2.75
CA LYS A 33 -1.56 -2.76 -2.65
C LYS A 33 -3.03 -2.83 -3.05
N LYS A 34 -3.38 -3.80 -3.91
CA LYS A 34 -4.78 -4.07 -4.24
C LYS A 34 -5.45 -4.54 -2.95
N LYS A 35 -6.58 -3.91 -2.61
CA LYS A 35 -7.42 -4.40 -1.52
C LYS A 35 -8.09 -5.68 -2.00
N GLU A 36 -8.06 -6.72 -1.18
CA GLU A 36 -8.85 -7.91 -1.43
C GLU A 36 -10.33 -7.53 -1.37
N THR A 37 -11.11 -8.01 -2.34
CA THR A 37 -12.55 -7.76 -2.42
C THR A 37 -13.26 -9.09 -2.22
N PHE A 38 -14.15 -9.13 -1.24
CA PHE A 38 -15.07 -10.25 -1.07
C PHE A 38 -16.31 -10.06 -1.94
N SER A 39 -16.82 -11.17 -2.48
CA SER A 39 -18.16 -11.23 -3.05
C SER A 39 -19.22 -11.08 -1.97
N GLU A 40 -20.43 -10.70 -2.36
CA GLU A 40 -21.54 -10.55 -1.41
C GLU A 40 -21.85 -11.87 -0.67
N ARG A 41 -21.72 -13.02 -1.35
CA ARG A 41 -21.89 -14.34 -0.73
C ARG A 41 -20.84 -14.59 0.35
N GLU A 42 -19.57 -14.34 0.06
CA GLU A 42 -18.48 -14.51 1.02
C GLU A 42 -18.64 -13.58 2.22
N LEU A 43 -19.07 -12.33 1.99
CA LEU A 43 -19.41 -11.42 3.09
C LEU A 43 -20.55 -11.98 3.95
N ARG A 44 -21.61 -12.50 3.33
CA ARG A 44 -22.73 -13.08 4.07
C ARG A 44 -22.33 -14.32 4.86
N GLU A 45 -21.46 -15.16 4.31
CA GLU A 45 -20.89 -16.34 5.00
C GLU A 45 -19.98 -15.92 6.16
N LEU A 46 -19.07 -14.98 5.92
CA LEU A 46 -18.16 -14.44 6.94
C LEU A 46 -18.92 -13.81 8.11
N MET A 47 -20.00 -13.08 7.83
CA MET A 47 -20.88 -12.48 8.84
C MET A 47 -21.84 -13.50 9.48
N GLY A 48 -21.85 -14.76 9.04
CA GLY A 48 -22.79 -15.78 9.53
C GLY A 48 -24.26 -15.48 9.22
N THR A 49 -24.51 -14.66 8.21
CA THR A 49 -25.85 -14.26 7.74
C THR A 49 -26.37 -15.11 6.60
N ASN A 50 -25.50 -15.87 5.92
CA ASN A 50 -25.88 -16.86 4.91
C ASN A 50 -26.42 -18.16 5.53
N ARG A 51 -27.30 -18.05 6.53
CA ARG A 51 -27.94 -19.20 7.18
C ARG A 51 -29.45 -19.13 6.96
N SER A 52 -30.05 -20.26 6.60
CA SER A 52 -31.50 -20.38 6.50
C SER A 52 -32.12 -20.09 7.87
N THR A 53 -32.95 -19.05 7.95
CA THR A 53 -33.72 -18.75 9.15
C THR A 53 -35.07 -19.41 9.07
N TYR A 54 -35.45 -20.18 10.09
CA TYR A 54 -36.73 -20.85 10.18
C TYR A 54 -37.61 -20.17 11.21
N HIS A 55 -38.91 -20.09 10.92
CA HIS A 55 -39.92 -19.60 11.85
C HIS A 55 -41.11 -20.55 11.89
N ARG A 56 -41.85 -20.54 13.00
CA ARG A 56 -43.12 -21.28 13.10
C ARG A 56 -44.25 -20.40 12.60
N SER A 57 -45.15 -20.97 11.79
CA SER A 57 -46.40 -20.32 11.37
C SER A 57 -47.49 -21.37 11.25
N ARG A 58 -48.63 -21.14 11.93
CA ARG A 58 -49.79 -22.06 11.95
C ARG A 58 -49.40 -23.52 12.24
N GLY A 59 -48.47 -23.74 13.17
CA GLY A 59 -48.01 -25.08 13.58
C GLY A 59 -46.91 -25.69 12.70
N ALA A 60 -46.70 -25.19 11.47
CA ALA A 60 -45.64 -25.66 10.59
C ALA A 60 -44.35 -24.82 10.73
N ILE A 61 -43.20 -25.45 10.47
CA ILE A 61 -41.90 -24.74 10.33
C ILE A 61 -41.80 -24.24 8.89
N ARG A 62 -41.48 -22.97 8.71
CA ARG A 62 -41.28 -22.31 7.42
C ARG A 62 -39.91 -21.65 7.39
N GLN A 63 -39.23 -21.73 6.26
CA GLN A 63 -38.04 -20.93 6.01
C GLN A 63 -38.47 -19.50 5.65
N LYS A 64 -37.82 -18.52 6.25
CA LYS A 64 -37.97 -17.09 5.92
C LYS A 64 -37.14 -16.75 4.69
#